data_AF-A0A958YLU1-F1
#
_entry.id   AF-A0A958YLU1-F1
#
_cell.length_a   1.000
_cell.length_b   1.000
_cell.length_c   1.000
_cell.angle_alpha   90.00
_cell.angle_beta   90.00
_cell.angle_gamma   90.00
#
_symmetry.space_group_name_H-M   'P 1'
#
loop_
_entity.id
_entity.type
_entity.pdbx_description
1 polymer ?
#
loop_
_entity_poly.entity_id
_entity_poly.type
_entity_poly.pdbx_seq_one_letter_code
_entity_poly.pdbx_strand_id
1 'polypeptide(L)'
;MIKKLLFLLVIAFCYSSALSQTVTPNKNDCVQNFTLEASLTSGDNPRVGDILISYDFSKNSNAKNLVLTFEVQPLNSCWNGLDGKNRSEAKKFKVNSLSQNDTGIQKLEYTDLNCKCIKWKAKIVNMITNCETITDWQFTSFL
;
A
#
# COMPACT_ATOMS: atom_id res chain seq x y z
N MET A 1 -13.89 -0.09 -42.95
CA MET A 1 -14.08 -0.98 -41.78
C MET A 1 -12.94 -0.89 -40.75
N ILE A 2 -11.74 -0.43 -41.10
CA ILE A 2 -10.58 -0.25 -40.19
C ILE A 2 -10.80 0.78 -39.05
N LYS A 3 -11.59 1.85 -39.26
CA LYS A 3 -11.83 2.88 -38.23
C LYS A 3 -12.62 2.40 -37.00
N LYS A 4 -13.44 1.35 -37.13
CA LYS A 4 -14.20 0.78 -36.01
C LYS A 4 -13.36 -0.15 -35.13
N LEU A 5 -12.29 -0.73 -35.69
CA LEU A 5 -11.39 -1.63 -34.95
C LEU A 5 -10.46 -0.84 -34.00
N LEU A 6 -10.05 0.37 -34.40
CA LEU A 6 -9.23 1.26 -33.59
C LEU A 6 -9.94 1.75 -32.32
N PHE A 7 -11.28 1.93 -32.39
CA PHE A 7 -12.06 2.40 -31.24
C PHE A 7 -12.23 1.31 -30.16
N LEU A 8 -12.30 0.04 -30.55
CA LEU A 8 -12.36 -1.10 -29.61
C LEU A 8 -11.04 -1.35 -28.89
N LEU A 9 -9.90 -1.03 -29.53
CA LEU A 9 -8.56 -1.22 -28.94
C LEU A 9 -8.25 -0.18 -27.85
N VAL A 10 -8.76 1.05 -27.98
CA VAL A 10 -8.61 2.10 -26.95
C VAL A 10 -9.45 1.79 -25.71
N ILE A 11 -10.64 1.21 -25.88
CA ILE A 11 -11.51 0.84 -24.76
C ILE A 11 -10.90 -0.34 -23.96
N ALA A 12 -10.24 -1.30 -24.63
CA ALA A 12 -9.60 -2.42 -23.95
C ALA A 12 -8.37 -2.03 -23.10
N PHE A 13 -7.64 -0.96 -23.47
CA PHE A 13 -6.47 -0.49 -22.73
C PHE A 13 -6.83 0.29 -21.44
N CYS A 14 -8.11 0.69 -21.28
CA CYS A 14 -8.59 1.39 -20.10
C CYS A 14 -9.04 0.47 -18.95
N TYR A 15 -9.13 -0.85 -19.15
CA TYR A 15 -9.65 -1.80 -18.15
C TYR A 15 -8.59 -2.70 -17.49
N SER A 16 -7.30 -2.56 -17.83
CA SER A 16 -6.22 -3.35 -17.24
C SER A 16 -5.43 -2.61 -16.14
N SER A 17 -6.12 -1.78 -15.36
CA SER A 17 -5.58 -1.07 -14.20
C SER A 17 -6.05 -1.72 -12.90
N ALA A 18 -5.73 -3.00 -12.70
CA ALA A 18 -5.48 -3.49 -11.35
C ALA A 18 -4.18 -2.82 -10.89
N LEU A 19 -4.27 -1.52 -10.54
CA LEU A 19 -3.15 -0.64 -10.22
C LEU A 19 -2.56 -1.07 -8.90
N SER A 20 -1.64 -2.03 -8.98
CA SER A 20 -0.70 -2.27 -7.89
C SER A 20 0.12 -1.00 -7.69
N GLN A 21 0.09 -0.44 -6.48
CA GLN A 21 0.80 0.80 -6.17
C GLN A 21 2.13 0.44 -5.53
N THR A 22 3.20 0.50 -6.33
CA THR A 22 4.57 0.26 -5.88
C THR A 22 5.19 1.53 -5.32
N VAL A 23 5.70 1.46 -4.09
CA VAL A 23 6.45 2.52 -3.42
C VAL A 23 7.90 2.07 -3.27
N THR A 24 8.81 2.92 -3.73
CA THR A 24 10.26 2.75 -3.60
C THR A 24 10.87 3.95 -2.87
N PRO A 25 12.03 3.82 -2.21
CA PRO A 25 12.68 4.92 -1.52
C PRO A 25 13.05 6.06 -2.47
N ASN A 26 12.98 7.29 -1.96
CA ASN A 26 13.59 8.45 -2.59
C ASN A 26 15.10 8.42 -2.39
N LYS A 27 15.86 9.04 -3.30
CA LYS A 27 17.34 9.08 -3.23
C LYS A 27 17.89 9.67 -1.92
N ASN A 28 17.12 10.55 -1.27
CA ASN A 28 17.52 11.22 -0.04
C ASN A 28 17.09 10.48 1.24
N ASP A 29 16.33 9.38 1.10
CA ASP A 29 15.92 8.58 2.25
C ASP A 29 17.14 7.86 2.84
N CYS A 30 17.19 7.72 4.16
CA CYS A 30 18.29 6.98 4.78
C CYS A 30 18.08 5.46 4.77
N VAL A 31 16.83 4.99 4.69
CA VAL A 31 16.52 3.60 4.45
C VAL A 31 16.29 3.42 2.95
N GLN A 32 17.22 2.72 2.30
CA GLN A 32 17.20 2.45 0.86
C GLN A 32 16.79 0.99 0.57
N ASN A 33 16.69 0.62 -0.70
CA ASN A 33 16.53 -0.77 -1.16
C ASN A 33 15.35 -1.52 -0.54
N PHE A 34 14.17 -0.89 -0.52
CA PHE A 34 12.93 -1.56 -0.17
C PHE A 34 11.88 -1.34 -1.25
N THR A 35 10.89 -2.23 -1.28
CA THR A 35 9.70 -2.09 -2.11
C THR A 35 8.48 -2.35 -1.25
N LEU A 36 7.46 -1.49 -1.37
CA LEU A 36 6.14 -1.73 -0.78
C LEU A 36 5.13 -1.75 -1.92
N GLU A 37 4.13 -2.63 -1.84
CA GLU A 37 3.15 -2.78 -2.91
C GLU A 37 1.77 -3.08 -2.35
N ALA A 38 0.78 -2.25 -2.68
CA ALA A 38 -0.61 -2.51 -2.33
C ALA A 38 -1.34 -3.20 -3.48
N SER A 39 -2.00 -4.32 -3.18
CA SER A 39 -2.82 -5.08 -4.12
C SER A 39 -4.16 -5.46 -3.49
N LEU A 40 -5.14 -5.78 -4.35
CA LEU A 40 -6.44 -6.30 -3.94
C LEU A 40 -6.45 -7.81 -4.07
N THR A 41 -7.00 -8.48 -3.06
CA THR A 41 -7.27 -9.92 -3.10
C THR A 41 -8.73 -10.20 -2.74
N SER A 42 -9.23 -11.36 -3.14
CA SER A 42 -10.54 -11.82 -2.67
C SER A 42 -10.49 -12.06 -1.16
N GLY A 43 -11.38 -11.40 -0.42
CA GLY A 43 -11.56 -11.61 1.01
C GLY A 43 -12.74 -12.54 1.31
N ASP A 44 -13.04 -12.71 2.60
CA ASP A 44 -14.20 -13.49 3.06
C ASP A 44 -15.54 -12.81 2.73
N ASN A 45 -15.52 -11.50 2.46
CA ASN A 45 -16.71 -10.76 2.05
C ASN A 45 -16.91 -10.86 0.53
N PRO A 46 -18.06 -11.34 0.04
CA PRO A 46 -18.30 -11.49 -1.39
C PRO A 46 -18.50 -10.16 -2.13
N ARG A 47 -18.62 -9.03 -1.42
CA ARG A 47 -18.90 -7.71 -2.00
C ARG A 47 -17.70 -6.77 -2.04
N VAL A 48 -16.65 -7.07 -1.27
CA VAL A 48 -15.45 -6.23 -1.14
C VAL A 48 -14.24 -7.12 -0.96
N GLY A 49 -13.11 -6.75 -1.56
CA GLY A 49 -11.86 -7.46 -1.39
C GLY A 49 -11.20 -7.17 -0.04
N ASP A 50 -10.05 -7.79 0.19
CA ASP A 50 -9.08 -7.38 1.19
C ASP A 50 -7.91 -6.66 0.50
N ILE A 51 -7.26 -5.74 1.23
CA ILE A 51 -6.06 -5.05 0.73
C ILE A 51 -4.84 -5.75 1.32
N LEU A 52 -3.91 -6.15 0.46
CA LEU A 52 -2.62 -6.70 0.83
C LEU A 52 -1.54 -5.65 0.59
N ILE A 53 -0.84 -5.23 1.64
CA ILE A 53 0.37 -4.41 1.52
C ILE A 53 1.57 -5.33 1.66
N SER A 54 2.14 -5.74 0.53
CA SER A 54 3.37 -6.50 0.45
C SER A 54 4.57 -5.60 0.76
N TYR A 55 5.56 -6.13 1.45
CA TYR A 55 6.82 -5.45 1.72
C TYR A 55 8.00 -6.37 1.41
N ASP A 56 9.06 -5.78 0.84
CA ASP A 56 10.30 -6.48 0.50
C ASP A 56 11.51 -5.60 0.86
N PHE A 57 12.31 -6.09 1.81
CA PHE A 57 13.58 -5.53 2.26
C PHE A 57 14.76 -6.48 1.98
N SER A 58 14.59 -7.51 1.16
CA SER A 58 15.62 -8.54 0.88
C SER A 58 16.91 -7.95 0.31
N LYS A 59 16.84 -6.78 -0.34
CA LYS A 59 17.98 -6.04 -0.88
C LYS A 59 18.58 -5.02 0.09
N ASN A 60 18.01 -4.86 1.29
CA ASN A 60 18.50 -3.95 2.30
C ASN A 60 19.44 -4.69 3.27
N SER A 61 20.73 -4.32 3.27
CA SER A 61 21.75 -4.94 4.13
C SER A 61 21.48 -4.79 5.63
N ASN A 62 20.65 -3.83 6.03
CA ASN A 62 20.27 -3.55 7.40
C ASN A 62 18.85 -4.02 7.75
N ALA A 63 18.17 -4.80 6.89
CA ALA A 63 16.78 -5.21 7.07
C ALA A 63 16.46 -5.71 8.48
N LYS A 64 17.38 -6.47 9.09
CA LYS A 64 17.20 -7.02 10.44
C LYS A 64 17.09 -5.99 11.56
N ASN A 65 17.56 -4.78 11.32
CA ASN A 65 17.54 -3.68 12.27
C ASN A 65 16.43 -2.67 11.96
N LEU A 66 15.57 -2.97 10.97
CA LEU A 66 14.48 -2.10 10.58
C LEU A 66 13.20 -2.45 11.33
N VAL A 67 12.46 -1.41 11.69
CA VAL A 67 11.08 -1.51 12.17
C VAL A 67 10.18 -0.84 11.14
N LEU A 68 9.25 -1.62 10.59
CA LEU A 68 8.22 -1.14 9.66
C LEU A 68 6.89 -0.97 10.41
N THR A 69 6.27 0.19 10.24
CA THR A 69 4.91 0.48 10.71
C THR A 69 4.11 1.09 9.57
N PHE A 70 2.96 0.49 9.25
CA PHE A 70 1.98 1.10 8.36
C PHE A 70 1.02 1.96 9.17
N GLU A 71 0.84 3.20 8.75
CA GLU A 71 -0.22 4.08 9.23
C GLU A 71 -1.34 4.10 8.20
N VAL A 72 -2.54 3.69 8.61
CA VAL A 72 -3.70 3.52 7.72
C VAL A 72 -4.82 4.43 8.21
N GLN A 73 -5.28 5.32 7.33
CA GLN A 73 -6.32 6.28 7.59
C GLN A 73 -7.58 5.94 6.79
N PRO A 74 -8.65 5.44 7.44
CA PRO A 74 -9.96 5.25 6.82
C PRO A 74 -10.55 6.54 6.27
N LEU A 75 -11.17 6.47 5.09
CA LEU A 75 -11.78 7.61 4.40
C LEU A 75 -13.29 7.41 4.24
N ASN A 76 -14.05 8.52 4.25
CA ASN A 76 -15.51 8.50 4.07
C ASN A 76 -15.95 8.32 2.62
N SER A 77 -15.15 8.81 1.67
CA SER A 77 -15.44 8.76 0.25
C SER A 77 -14.17 8.55 -0.55
N CYS A 78 -14.29 7.76 -1.61
CA CYS A 78 -13.18 7.36 -2.47
C CYS A 78 -12.95 8.34 -3.62
N TRP A 79 -13.93 9.19 -3.92
CA TRP A 79 -13.89 10.11 -5.06
C TRP A 79 -12.81 11.18 -4.98
N ASN A 80 -12.39 11.55 -3.77
CA ASN A 80 -11.35 12.56 -3.56
C ASN A 80 -9.96 11.94 -3.34
N GLY A 81 -9.80 10.62 -3.52
CA GLY A 81 -8.50 9.95 -3.36
C GLY A 81 -7.84 10.28 -2.01
N LEU A 82 -6.61 10.81 -2.07
CA LEU A 82 -5.83 11.22 -0.88
C LEU A 82 -6.47 12.35 -0.06
N ASP A 83 -7.29 13.19 -0.71
CA ASP A 83 -8.00 14.33 -0.12
C ASP A 83 -9.38 13.94 0.43
N GLY A 84 -9.69 12.64 0.47
CA GLY A 84 -10.88 12.12 1.14
C GLY A 84 -10.94 12.57 2.61
N LYS A 85 -12.15 12.91 3.07
CA LYS A 85 -12.38 13.23 4.49
C LYS A 85 -12.13 11.98 5.35
N ASN A 86 -11.26 12.12 6.35
CA ASN A 86 -11.00 11.09 7.34
C ASN A 86 -12.31 10.62 8.00
N ARG A 87 -12.50 9.30 8.07
CA ARG A 87 -13.67 8.65 8.67
C ARG A 87 -13.50 8.41 10.17
N SER A 88 -12.30 8.04 10.57
CA SER A 88 -11.93 7.70 11.95
C SER A 88 -10.50 8.15 12.23
N GLU A 89 -9.97 7.85 13.40
CA GLU A 89 -8.54 7.94 13.65
C GLU A 89 -7.75 6.95 12.76
N ALA A 90 -6.48 7.26 12.52
CA ALA A 90 -5.57 6.37 11.82
C ALA A 90 -5.16 5.19 12.71
N LYS A 91 -5.11 3.99 12.12
CA LYS A 91 -4.64 2.77 12.77
C LYS A 91 -3.18 2.50 12.41
N LYS A 92 -2.42 1.95 13.34
CA LYS A 92 -1.01 1.59 13.13
C LYS A 92 -0.84 0.08 13.15
N PHE A 93 -0.26 -0.46 12.09
CA PHE A 93 0.06 -1.88 11.94
C PHE A 93 1.57 -2.03 11.94
N LYS A 94 2.12 -2.54 13.03
CA LYS A 94 3.56 -2.75 13.19
C LYS A 94 3.92 -4.15 12.72
N VAL A 95 4.88 -4.25 11.81
CA VAL A 95 5.46 -5.54 11.42
C VAL A 95 6.43 -5.97 12.51
N ASN A 96 6.06 -7.03 13.22
CA ASN A 96 6.89 -7.58 14.30
C ASN A 96 8.05 -8.36 13.68
N SER A 97 9.22 -7.70 13.64
CA SER A 97 10.53 -8.30 13.36
C SER A 97 10.85 -8.61 11.89
N LEU A 98 11.29 -7.58 11.14
CA LEU A 98 11.96 -7.77 9.84
C LEU A 98 13.29 -8.57 9.93
N SER A 99 13.76 -8.85 11.14
CA SER A 99 14.95 -9.67 11.38
C SER A 99 14.79 -11.15 11.04
N GLN A 100 13.55 -11.65 11.00
CA GLN A 100 13.23 -13.04 10.71
C GLN A 100 12.72 -13.21 9.28
N ASN A 101 11.91 -12.26 8.80
CA ASN A 101 11.37 -12.23 7.45
C ASN A 101 11.50 -10.80 6.89
N ASP A 102 12.46 -10.61 6.00
CA ASP A 102 12.68 -9.34 5.28
C ASP A 102 11.62 -9.09 4.19
N THR A 103 10.79 -10.08 3.91
CA THR A 103 9.61 -9.98 3.05
C THR A 103 8.35 -10.40 3.79
N GLY A 104 7.19 -9.92 3.34
CA GLY A 104 5.91 -10.34 3.89
C GLY A 104 4.74 -9.48 3.46
N ILE A 105 3.59 -9.69 4.10
CA ILE A 105 2.33 -9.07 3.73
C ILE A 105 1.60 -8.58 4.97
N GLN A 106 1.20 -7.30 4.97
CA GLN A 106 0.20 -6.77 5.89
C GLN A 106 -1.18 -6.82 5.23
N LYS A 107 -2.02 -7.74 5.70
CA LYS A 107 -3.43 -7.80 5.31
C LYS A 107 -4.22 -6.70 6.03
N LEU A 108 -5.07 -5.99 5.30
CA LEU A 108 -6.05 -5.04 5.83
C LEU A 108 -7.43 -5.54 5.41
N GLU A 109 -8.30 -5.75 6.39
CA GLU A 109 -9.65 -6.26 6.15
C GLU A 109 -10.67 -5.13 6.17
N TYR A 110 -11.66 -5.22 5.28
CA TYR A 110 -12.75 -4.25 5.22
C TYR A 110 -13.51 -4.16 6.56
N THR A 111 -13.74 -5.29 7.20
CA THR A 111 -14.47 -5.43 8.48
C THR A 111 -13.79 -4.69 9.62
N ASP A 112 -12.46 -4.76 9.68
CA ASP A 112 -11.67 -4.09 10.70
C ASP A 112 -11.70 -2.57 10.57
N LEU A 113 -11.69 -2.06 9.34
CA LEU A 113 -11.60 -0.63 9.06
C LEU A 113 -12.96 0.02 8.83
N ASN A 114 -13.99 -0.77 8.55
CA ASN A 114 -15.37 -0.38 8.29
C ASN A 114 -15.47 0.83 7.34
N CYS A 115 -14.70 0.77 6.24
CA CYS A 115 -14.58 1.84 5.25
C CYS A 115 -14.35 1.27 3.86
N LYS A 116 -14.71 1.99 2.80
CA LYS A 116 -14.56 1.50 1.42
C LYS A 116 -13.18 1.80 0.81
N CYS A 117 -12.46 2.75 1.38
CA CYS A 117 -11.16 3.18 0.90
C CYS A 117 -10.36 3.81 2.03
N ILE A 118 -9.06 3.79 1.85
CA ILE A 118 -8.05 4.21 2.81
C ILE A 118 -7.00 5.04 2.10
N LYS A 119 -6.27 5.82 2.89
CA LYS A 119 -4.90 6.16 2.54
C LYS A 119 -3.95 5.53 3.54
N TRP A 120 -2.78 5.13 3.07
CA TRP A 120 -1.77 4.50 3.89
C TRP A 120 -0.38 5.05 3.59
N LYS A 121 0.52 5.00 4.57
CA LYS A 121 1.94 5.28 4.40
C LYS A 121 2.75 4.36 5.30
N ALA A 122 4.01 4.17 4.98
CA ALA A 122 4.93 3.41 5.80
C ALA A 122 5.90 4.35 6.54
N LYS A 123 6.15 4.03 7.81
CA LYS A 123 7.25 4.56 8.61
C LYS A 123 8.25 3.43 8.83
N ILE A 124 9.48 3.64 8.40
CA ILE A 124 10.57 2.67 8.50
C ILE A 124 11.68 3.29 9.34
N VAL A 125 12.04 2.64 10.45
CA VAL A 125 13.05 3.14 11.39
C VAL A 125 14.20 2.15 11.45
N ASN A 126 15.42 2.62 11.22
CA ASN A 126 16.64 1.87 11.49
C ASN A 126 17.00 2.02 12.97
N MET A 127 16.92 0.92 13.73
CA MET A 127 17.13 0.93 15.18
C MET A 127 18.58 1.13 15.60
N ILE A 128 19.56 0.96 14.71
CA ILE A 128 20.98 1.22 15.00
C ILE A 128 21.26 2.72 14.92
N THR A 129 20.78 3.37 13.86
CA THR A 129 21.08 4.78 13.58
C THR A 129 19.98 5.74 14.06
N ASN A 130 18.84 5.21 14.51
CA ASN A 130 17.58 5.94 14.73
C ASN A 130 17.11 6.75 13.51
N CYS A 131 17.57 6.39 12.31
CA CYS A 131 17.16 7.09 11.12
C CYS A 131 15.75 6.64 10.68
N GLU A 132 14.94 7.60 10.25
CA GLU A 132 13.56 7.41 9.88
C GLU A 132 13.31 7.79 8.43
N THR A 133 12.66 6.88 7.70
CA THR A 133 12.10 7.13 6.37
C THR A 133 10.59 7.00 6.45
N ILE A 134 9.87 8.04 6.03
CA ILE A 134 8.40 8.04 5.93
C ILE A 134 8.04 8.16 4.45
N THR A 135 7.23 7.24 3.95
CA THR A 135 6.75 7.30 2.56
C THR A 135 5.62 8.31 2.40
N ASP A 136 5.41 8.76 1.17
CA ASP A 136 4.21 9.52 0.83
C ASP A 136 2.94 8.68 1.01
N TRP A 137 1.82 9.37 1.23
CA TRP A 137 0.51 8.74 1.31
C TRP A 137 0.13 8.10 -0.03
N GLN A 138 -0.31 6.86 0.03
CA GLN A 138 -0.88 6.09 -1.08
C GLN A 138 -2.38 5.93 -0.85
N PHE A 139 -3.17 5.85 -1.93
CA PHE A 139 -4.62 5.69 -1.86
C PHE A 139 -5.03 4.29 -2.30
N THR A 140 -5.87 3.59 -1.55
CA THR A 140 -6.34 2.25 -1.94
C THR A 140 -7.82 2.08 -1.62
N SER A 141 -8.53 1.34 -2.47
CA SER A 141 -9.96 1.06 -2.36
C SER A 141 -10.17 -0.44 -2.15
N PHE A 142 -11.11 -0.81 -1.28
CA PHE A 142 -11.60 -2.19 -1.12
C PHE A 142 -12.61 -2.61 -2.21
N LEU A 143 -13.08 -1.63 -2.99
CA LEU A 143 -13.92 -1.79 -4.18
C LEU A 143 -13.06 -1.99 -5.44
#